data_AF-A0A819TF95-F1
#
_entry.id   AF-A0A819TF95-F1
#
_cell.length_a   1.000
_cell.length_b   1.000
_cell.length_c   1.000
_cell.angle_alpha   90.00
_cell.angle_beta   90.00
_cell.angle_gamma   90.00
#
_symmetry.space_group_name_H-M   'P 1'
#
loop_
_entity.id
_entity.type
_entity.pdbx_description
1 polymer ?
#
loop_
_entity_poly.entity_id
_entity_poly.type
_entity_poly.pdbx_seq_one_letter_code
_entity_poly.pdbx_strand_id
1 'polypeptide(L)'
;MSKAQTNENTGLAMDYLSQRNIPQLFEALMTGLIINRPDDHIEYLMKSLEKYKNKNNKQPLAWNAFVERENGLDNTSTSKTKRQLKPDSIPQSKREEKPKIQDRPRSSKSSEDIKNILQGKPIIFVGGGPGSGKRTQCEKMVAKYGFTHLSAGDLIREVTQDSSTEKGRYFNEAMSQGKLISTEDILGLLKDAIYKNANKASGFLINGFPRRVEQGIQFEQDVARCDFLIYFDVSDEIMTERLVKRGETSDRIDDNEEAVQKRLVTFHQETQPILGYYGKQGKLITIDTNRKPDEIFEDVSYELGKIVKQQPVVRPRDPALDKLKNKKIIFVVGGPGSGKGTQCERIVQRYGYTHLSTG
;
A
#
# COMPACT_ATOMS: atom_id res chain seq x y z
N MET A 1 0.05 -35.46 -5.96
CA MET A 1 1.24 -34.97 -5.23
C MET A 1 0.75 -33.96 -4.19
N SER A 2 0.98 -34.20 -2.90
CA SER A 2 0.33 -33.45 -1.83
C SER A 2 0.99 -32.08 -1.60
N LYS A 3 0.21 -31.11 -1.09
CA LYS A 3 0.67 -29.75 -0.71
C LYS A 3 1.87 -29.74 0.25
N ALA A 4 2.13 -30.84 0.97
CA ALA A 4 3.28 -30.98 1.86
C ALA A 4 4.61 -31.07 1.07
N GLN A 5 4.59 -31.79 -0.05
CA GLN A 5 5.77 -31.99 -0.91
C GLN A 5 6.16 -30.71 -1.66
N THR A 6 5.17 -29.86 -1.97
CA THR A 6 5.39 -28.55 -2.59
C THR A 6 6.02 -27.56 -1.61
N ASN A 7 5.59 -27.58 -0.34
CA ASN A 7 6.11 -26.70 0.71
C ASN A 7 7.56 -27.05 1.11
N GLU A 8 7.90 -28.34 1.21
CA GLU A 8 9.29 -28.79 1.45
C GLU A 8 10.22 -28.37 0.30
N ASN A 9 9.79 -28.53 -0.95
CA ASN A 9 10.58 -28.12 -2.12
C ASN A 9 10.80 -26.60 -2.18
N THR A 10 9.82 -25.78 -1.78
CA THR A 10 10.01 -24.32 -1.67
C THR A 10 10.94 -23.91 -0.54
N GLY A 11 10.95 -24.64 0.59
CA GLY A 11 11.89 -24.41 1.69
C GLY A 11 13.33 -24.68 1.26
N LEU A 12 13.57 -25.84 0.64
CA LEU A 12 14.88 -26.25 0.12
C LEU A 12 15.41 -25.28 -0.96
N ALA A 13 14.53 -24.76 -1.82
CA ALA A 13 14.90 -23.76 -2.82
C ALA A 13 15.33 -22.43 -2.19
N MET A 14 14.60 -21.94 -1.20
CA MET A 14 14.95 -20.68 -0.51
C MET A 14 16.25 -20.80 0.28
N ASP A 15 16.49 -21.94 0.92
CA ASP A 15 17.75 -22.22 1.61
C ASP A 15 18.93 -22.26 0.63
N TYR A 16 18.76 -22.90 -0.54
CA TYR A 16 19.77 -22.91 -1.59
C TYR A 16 20.13 -21.49 -2.08
N LEU A 17 19.13 -20.64 -2.32
CA LEU A 17 19.33 -19.27 -2.77
C LEU A 17 20.06 -18.44 -1.70
N SER A 18 19.65 -18.56 -0.43
CA SER A 18 20.21 -17.80 0.68
C SER A 18 21.64 -18.23 1.01
N GLN A 19 21.93 -19.52 1.08
CA GLN A 19 23.27 -20.04 1.41
C GLN A 19 24.33 -19.63 0.39
N ARG A 20 23.92 -19.42 -0.87
CA ARG A 20 24.81 -19.05 -1.97
C ARG A 20 24.81 -17.54 -2.27
N ASN A 21 24.13 -16.73 -1.46
CA ASN A 21 23.97 -15.28 -1.66
C ASN A 21 23.50 -14.92 -3.09
N ILE A 22 22.67 -15.78 -3.69
CA ILE A 22 22.22 -15.60 -5.08
C ILE A 22 21.41 -14.31 -5.21
N PRO A 23 20.44 -14.00 -4.33
CA PRO A 23 19.69 -12.75 -4.40
C PRO A 23 20.59 -11.50 -4.37
N GLN A 24 21.60 -11.47 -3.49
CA GLN A 24 22.52 -10.35 -3.34
C GLN A 24 23.43 -10.18 -4.57
N LEU A 25 23.80 -11.28 -5.23
CA LEU A 25 24.54 -11.23 -6.49
C LEU A 25 23.71 -10.58 -7.61
N PHE A 26 22.45 -11.00 -7.75
CA PHE A 26 21.55 -10.40 -8.73
C PHE A 26 21.25 -8.94 -8.41
N GLU A 27 21.05 -8.58 -7.13
CA GLU A 27 20.86 -7.19 -6.70
C GLU A 27 22.04 -6.29 -7.08
N ALA A 28 23.28 -6.75 -6.84
CA ALA A 28 24.46 -5.99 -7.19
C ALA A 28 24.64 -5.84 -8.72
N LEU A 29 24.37 -6.90 -9.49
CA LEU A 29 24.44 -6.87 -10.96
C LEU A 29 23.40 -5.91 -11.55
N MET A 30 22.16 -5.95 -11.04
CA MET A 30 21.09 -5.04 -11.44
C MET A 30 21.43 -3.59 -11.10
N THR A 31 22.00 -3.36 -9.91
CA THR A 31 22.48 -2.03 -9.49
C THR A 31 23.56 -1.50 -10.45
N GLY A 32 24.50 -2.36 -10.86
CA GLY A 32 25.53 -2.01 -11.84
C GLY A 32 24.97 -1.61 -13.21
N LEU A 33 23.98 -2.35 -13.71
CA LEU A 33 23.30 -2.04 -14.98
C LEU A 33 22.54 -0.71 -14.92
N ILE A 34 21.80 -0.48 -13.83
CA ILE A 34 20.98 0.72 -13.65
C ILE A 34 21.85 1.98 -13.60
N ILE A 35 22.99 1.89 -12.91
CA ILE A 35 23.87 3.04 -12.67
C ILE A 35 24.77 3.30 -13.87
N ASN A 36 25.46 2.28 -14.39
CA ASN A 36 26.46 2.48 -15.45
C ASN A 36 25.85 2.56 -16.85
N ARG A 37 24.62 2.04 -17.04
CA ARG A 37 23.89 2.02 -18.32
C ARG A 37 24.79 1.67 -19.53
N PRO A 38 25.51 0.54 -19.47
CA PRO A 38 26.43 0.16 -20.54
C PRO A 38 25.67 -0.07 -21.85
N ASP A 39 26.28 0.31 -22.97
CA ASP A 39 25.70 0.08 -24.31
C ASP A 39 25.51 -1.43 -24.58
N ASP A 40 26.47 -2.26 -24.13
CA ASP A 40 26.36 -3.73 -24.11
C ASP A 40 26.18 -4.25 -22.68
N HIS A 41 24.93 -4.46 -22.29
CA HIS A 41 24.54 -4.96 -20.99
C HIS A 41 24.94 -6.43 -20.75
N ILE A 42 25.02 -7.26 -21.81
CA ILE A 42 25.41 -8.66 -21.68
C ILE A 42 26.90 -8.76 -21.41
N GLU A 43 27.71 -8.05 -22.20
CA GLU A 43 29.16 -8.00 -22.00
C GLU A 43 29.53 -7.43 -20.62
N TYR A 44 28.81 -6.39 -20.17
CA TYR A 44 29.00 -5.82 -18.83
C TYR A 44 28.69 -6.82 -17.72
N LEU A 45 27.58 -7.56 -17.81
CA LEU A 45 27.24 -8.60 -16.82
C LEU A 45 28.28 -9.72 -16.79
N MET A 46 28.75 -10.17 -17.95
CA MET A 46 29.82 -11.17 -18.06
C MET A 46 31.10 -10.70 -17.38
N LYS A 47 31.57 -9.48 -17.69
CA LYS A 47 32.76 -8.88 -17.06
C LYS A 47 32.60 -8.71 -15.55
N SER A 48 31.41 -8.32 -15.09
CA SER A 48 31.10 -8.17 -13.65
C SER A 48 31.20 -9.51 -12.92
N LEU A 49 30.64 -10.57 -13.50
CA LEU A 49 30.72 -11.94 -12.95
C LEU A 49 32.15 -12.48 -12.95
N GLU A 50 32.93 -12.24 -14.00
CA GLU A 50 34.35 -12.62 -14.06
C GLU A 50 35.18 -11.89 -13.00
N LYS A 51 34.97 -10.58 -12.83
CA LYS A 51 35.62 -9.76 -11.80
C LYS A 51 35.31 -10.25 -10.38
N TYR A 52 34.08 -10.71 -10.15
CA TYR A 52 33.68 -11.30 -8.89
C TYR A 52 34.32 -12.68 -8.68
N LYS A 53 34.32 -13.54 -9.70
CA LYS A 53 34.94 -14.88 -9.67
C LYS A 53 36.43 -14.83 -9.34
N ASN A 54 37.13 -13.78 -9.79
CA ASN A 54 38.57 -13.61 -9.60
C ASN A 54 38.97 -12.99 -8.24
N LYS A 55 38.02 -12.47 -7.45
CA LYS A 55 38.27 -12.04 -6.06
C LYS A 55 38.13 -13.26 -5.15
N ASN A 56 39.21 -13.69 -4.50
CA ASN A 56 39.18 -14.79 -3.52
C ASN A 56 38.23 -14.44 -2.35
N ASN A 57 37.00 -14.98 -2.44
CA ASN A 57 35.83 -14.71 -1.60
C ASN A 57 36.07 -14.98 -0.11
N LYS A 58 36.43 -13.95 0.65
CA LYS A 58 36.40 -13.95 2.12
C LYS A 58 35.48 -12.88 2.73
N GLN A 59 34.72 -12.14 1.93
CA GLN A 59 33.79 -11.11 2.42
C GLN A 59 32.44 -11.16 1.68
N PRO A 60 31.34 -10.77 2.36
CA PRO A 60 30.03 -10.69 1.74
C PRO A 60 30.01 -9.66 0.60
N LEU A 61 29.33 -9.99 -0.49
CA LEU A 61 29.19 -9.14 -1.66
C LEU A 61 28.41 -7.86 -1.30
N ALA A 62 29.05 -6.70 -1.41
CA ALA A 62 28.38 -5.42 -1.22
C ALA A 62 27.43 -5.13 -2.38
N TRP A 63 26.28 -4.50 -2.09
CA TRP A 63 25.26 -4.15 -3.09
C TRP A 63 25.78 -3.25 -4.23
N ASN A 64 26.85 -2.48 -3.99
CA ASN A 64 27.49 -1.59 -4.98
C ASN A 64 28.74 -2.20 -5.64
N ALA A 65 28.97 -3.50 -5.53
CA ALA A 65 30.21 -4.15 -5.95
C ALA A 65 30.59 -3.96 -7.43
N PHE A 66 29.62 -3.66 -8.30
CA PHE A 66 29.81 -3.46 -9.74
C PHE A 66 29.62 -2.01 -10.19
N VAL A 67 29.43 -1.08 -9.27
CA VAL A 67 29.39 0.35 -9.57
C VAL A 67 30.83 0.84 -9.80
N GLU A 68 31.14 1.33 -11.00
CA GLU A 68 32.46 1.88 -11.27
C GLU A 68 32.56 3.27 -10.62
N ARG A 69 33.54 3.46 -9.74
CA ARG A 69 33.85 4.79 -9.19
C ARG A 69 34.88 5.43 -10.12
N GLU A 70 34.53 6.56 -10.74
CA GLU A 70 35.55 7.48 -11.23
C GLU A 70 36.38 7.97 -10.01
N ASN A 71 37.69 7.87 -10.13
CA ASN A 71 38.65 7.83 -9.03
C ASN A 71 38.62 9.02 -8.04
N GLY A 72 38.88 8.71 -6.76
CA GLY A 72 39.32 9.69 -5.77
C GLY A 72 39.66 9.10 -4.39
N LEU A 73 40.96 8.80 -4.19
CA LEU A 73 41.71 8.68 -2.91
C LEU A 73 41.53 7.41 -2.06
N ASP A 74 42.44 6.44 -2.26
CA ASP A 74 42.92 5.55 -1.20
C ASP A 74 44.34 5.98 -0.79
N ASN A 75 44.54 6.22 0.51
CA ASN A 75 45.83 6.44 1.13
C ASN A 75 46.52 5.10 1.38
N THR A 76 47.61 4.80 0.67
CA THR A 76 48.84 4.25 1.28
C THR A 76 50.03 4.35 0.31
N SER A 77 51.12 4.87 0.86
CA SER A 77 52.44 5.13 0.30
C SER A 77 53.04 4.06 -0.63
N THR A 78 53.61 4.46 -1.77
CA THR A 78 55.07 4.61 -1.97
C THR A 78 55.46 4.82 -3.46
N SER A 79 56.35 5.80 -3.66
CA SER A 79 57.34 5.96 -4.76
C SER A 79 56.94 6.25 -6.22
N LYS A 80 57.29 7.49 -6.60
CA LYS A 80 58.11 7.85 -7.79
C LYS A 80 57.56 7.48 -9.19
N THR A 81 57.14 8.47 -9.98
CA THR A 81 58.00 9.26 -10.89
C THR A 81 57.14 10.09 -11.84
N LYS A 82 57.54 11.35 -12.02
CA LYS A 82 57.02 12.35 -12.98
C LYS A 82 56.96 11.81 -14.42
N ARG A 83 55.92 12.23 -15.16
CA ARG A 83 56.09 12.80 -16.51
C ARG A 83 54.97 13.79 -16.82
N GLN A 84 55.38 15.04 -17.00
CA GLN A 84 54.62 16.11 -17.66
C GLN A 84 54.38 15.73 -19.12
N LEU A 85 53.27 16.17 -19.69
CA LEU A 85 53.19 16.84 -21.00
C LEU A 85 51.87 17.61 -21.09
N LYS A 86 51.95 18.76 -21.75
CA LYS A 86 50.98 19.86 -21.84
C LYS A 86 50.07 19.72 -23.09
N PRO A 87 49.08 20.60 -23.29
CA PRO A 87 47.75 20.28 -23.83
C PRO A 87 47.64 20.53 -25.33
N ASP A 88 46.68 19.87 -25.98
CA ASP A 88 46.14 20.33 -27.26
C ASP A 88 44.61 20.42 -27.22
N SER A 89 44.16 21.54 -27.76
CA SER A 89 42.83 22.11 -27.81
C SER A 89 42.01 21.62 -29.01
N ILE A 90 40.72 21.31 -28.82
CA ILE A 90 39.70 21.32 -29.89
C ILE A 90 38.32 21.72 -29.28
N PRO A 91 37.30 22.17 -30.04
CA PRO A 91 36.84 23.57 -30.05
C PRO A 91 35.38 23.76 -29.59
N GLN A 92 35.04 25.01 -29.24
CA GLN A 92 33.68 25.45 -28.92
C GLN A 92 32.75 25.37 -30.15
N SER A 93 31.60 24.71 -29.99
CA SER A 93 30.42 24.93 -30.84
C SER A 93 29.19 25.26 -29.98
N LYS A 94 28.24 25.97 -30.59
CA LYS A 94 27.33 26.95 -30.00
C LYS A 94 26.18 26.34 -29.19
N ARG A 95 25.72 27.13 -28.21
CA ARG A 95 24.51 26.96 -27.39
C ARG A 95 23.23 26.80 -28.23
N GLU A 96 22.36 25.89 -27.79
CA GLU A 96 20.91 26.10 -27.80
C GLU A 96 20.41 26.07 -26.35
N GLU A 97 19.92 27.22 -25.87
CA GLU A 97 19.35 27.37 -24.52
C GLU A 97 17.92 26.79 -24.49
N LYS A 98 17.72 25.75 -23.67
CA LYS A 98 16.37 25.26 -23.32
C LYS A 98 15.66 26.29 -22.43
N PRO A 99 14.35 26.56 -22.65
CA PRO A 99 13.61 27.56 -21.88
C PRO A 99 13.44 27.14 -20.41
N LYS A 100 13.64 28.10 -19.51
CA LYS A 100 13.41 28.00 -18.06
C LYS A 100 11.92 27.75 -17.78
N ILE A 101 11.58 26.55 -17.32
CA ILE A 101 10.28 26.25 -16.73
C ILE A 101 10.26 26.89 -15.33
N GLN A 102 9.26 27.73 -15.06
CA GLN A 102 9.00 28.28 -13.74
C GLN A 102 8.42 27.17 -12.85
N ASP A 103 9.26 26.60 -11.99
CA ASP A 103 8.86 25.61 -11.01
C ASP A 103 7.92 26.22 -9.96
N ARG A 104 6.71 25.64 -9.84
CA ARG A 104 5.93 25.68 -8.60
C ARG A 104 6.75 25.01 -7.47
N PRO A 105 6.62 25.45 -6.21
CA PRO A 105 7.45 24.92 -5.13
C PRO A 105 7.13 23.43 -4.89
N ARG A 106 8.07 22.56 -5.30
CA ARG A 106 8.10 21.14 -4.94
C ARG A 106 8.45 21.08 -3.45
N SER A 107 7.49 20.76 -2.59
CA SER A 107 7.75 20.71 -1.14
C SER A 107 8.64 19.51 -0.81
N SER A 108 9.94 19.75 -0.72
CA SER A 108 10.93 18.82 -0.17
C SER A 108 10.73 18.71 1.35
N LYS A 109 9.74 17.94 1.80
CA LYS A 109 9.54 17.66 3.23
C LYS A 109 10.04 16.26 3.55
N SER A 110 10.67 16.13 4.71
CA SER A 110 11.39 14.90 5.08
C SER A 110 10.42 13.78 5.46
N SER A 111 10.84 12.52 5.29
CA SER A 111 10.08 11.35 5.74
C SER A 111 9.77 11.39 7.25
N GLU A 112 10.64 12.01 8.03
CA GLU A 112 10.47 12.22 9.47
C GLU A 112 9.26 13.12 9.80
N ASP A 113 9.03 14.16 9.01
CA ASP A 113 7.88 15.07 9.19
C ASP A 113 6.55 14.33 9.00
N ILE A 114 6.49 13.45 7.99
CA ILE A 114 5.29 12.66 7.70
C ILE A 114 5.01 11.68 8.83
N LYS A 115 6.03 10.96 9.31
CA LYS A 115 5.89 10.01 10.44
C LYS A 115 5.34 10.69 11.69
N ASN A 116 5.84 11.87 12.02
CA ASN A 116 5.39 12.64 13.18
C ASN A 116 3.93 13.08 13.03
N ILE A 117 3.53 13.59 11.86
CA ILE A 117 2.16 14.03 11.59
C ILE A 117 1.15 12.87 11.62
N LEU A 118 1.62 11.65 11.31
CA LEU A 118 0.83 10.42 11.33
C LEU A 118 0.79 9.73 12.69
N GLN A 119 1.53 10.21 13.69
CA GLN A 119 1.63 9.55 14.99
C GLN A 119 0.25 9.35 15.62
N GLY A 120 -0.05 8.10 16.02
CA GLY A 120 -1.30 7.72 16.67
C GLY A 120 -2.52 7.60 15.74
N LYS A 121 -2.36 7.79 14.42
CA LYS A 121 -3.42 7.60 13.43
C LYS A 121 -3.29 6.22 12.78
N PRO A 122 -4.34 5.39 12.79
CA PRO A 122 -4.28 4.07 12.18
C PRO A 122 -4.08 4.18 10.67
N ILE A 123 -3.15 3.40 10.15
CA ILE A 123 -2.88 3.23 8.71
C ILE A 123 -3.35 1.84 8.31
N ILE A 124 -4.42 1.80 7.52
CA ILE A 124 -5.09 0.55 7.13
C ILE A 124 -4.97 0.40 5.61
N PHE A 125 -4.34 -0.67 5.17
CA PHE A 125 -4.34 -1.07 3.78
C PHE A 125 -5.64 -1.81 3.45
N VAL A 126 -6.24 -1.50 2.31
CA VAL A 126 -7.47 -2.14 1.84
C VAL A 126 -7.18 -2.90 0.55
N GLY A 127 -7.03 -4.21 0.71
CA GLY A 127 -6.73 -5.19 -0.33
C GLY A 127 -7.97 -5.93 -0.85
N GLY A 128 -7.84 -6.57 -2.01
CA GLY A 128 -8.93 -7.28 -2.69
C GLY A 128 -8.86 -7.09 -4.19
N GLY A 129 -9.36 -8.05 -4.96
CA GLY A 129 -9.34 -7.99 -6.42
C GLY A 129 -10.25 -6.90 -7.02
N PRO A 130 -10.10 -6.57 -8.31
CA PRO A 130 -10.96 -5.59 -8.97
C PRO A 130 -12.44 -6.02 -8.86
N GLY A 131 -13.35 -5.11 -8.49
CA GLY A 131 -14.77 -5.46 -8.30
C GLY A 131 -15.13 -6.02 -6.91
N SER A 132 -14.18 -6.23 -6.01
CA SER A 132 -14.46 -6.75 -4.64
C SER A 132 -15.24 -5.83 -3.70
N GLY A 133 -15.68 -4.65 -4.14
CA GLY A 133 -16.45 -3.72 -3.29
C GLY A 133 -15.61 -2.85 -2.33
N LYS A 134 -14.27 -2.84 -2.46
CA LYS A 134 -13.35 -2.01 -1.63
C LYS A 134 -13.82 -0.57 -1.43
N ARG A 135 -14.13 0.13 -2.53
CA ARG A 135 -14.53 1.54 -2.47
C ARG A 135 -15.80 1.73 -1.63
N THR A 136 -16.84 0.93 -1.89
CA THR A 136 -18.11 1.00 -1.18
C THR A 136 -17.93 0.83 0.33
N GLN A 137 -17.09 -0.12 0.76
CA GLN A 137 -16.83 -0.28 2.18
C GLN A 137 -15.91 0.81 2.74
N CYS A 138 -14.96 1.34 1.96
CA CYS A 138 -14.18 2.51 2.38
C CYS A 138 -15.08 3.71 2.66
N GLU A 139 -16.06 4.00 1.79
CA GLU A 139 -17.04 5.08 1.99
C GLU A 139 -17.84 4.88 3.29
N LYS A 140 -18.29 3.65 3.56
CA LYS A 140 -18.97 3.33 4.83
C LYS A 140 -18.04 3.48 6.06
N MET A 141 -16.77 3.08 5.94
CA MET A 141 -15.77 3.25 7.01
C MET A 141 -15.46 4.73 7.26
N VAL A 142 -15.34 5.55 6.21
CA VAL A 142 -15.19 7.01 6.31
C VAL A 142 -16.37 7.61 7.09
N ALA A 143 -17.60 7.27 6.68
CA ALA A 143 -18.82 7.79 7.32
C ALA A 143 -18.94 7.39 8.80
N LYS A 144 -18.52 6.18 9.17
CA LYS A 144 -18.64 5.67 10.54
C LYS A 144 -17.50 6.06 11.48
N TYR A 145 -16.26 6.07 10.98
CA TYR A 145 -15.05 6.21 11.80
C TYR A 145 -14.28 7.54 11.57
N GLY A 146 -14.70 8.35 10.59
CA GLY A 146 -14.04 9.62 10.27
C GLY A 146 -12.66 9.45 9.61
N PHE A 147 -12.36 8.26 9.10
CA PHE A 147 -11.11 8.00 8.38
C PHE A 147 -11.05 8.81 7.08
N THR A 148 -9.83 9.05 6.61
CA THR A 148 -9.58 9.58 5.27
C THR A 148 -9.35 8.43 4.31
N HIS A 149 -10.18 8.32 3.27
CA HIS A 149 -9.99 7.35 2.20
C HIS A 149 -9.10 7.93 1.11
N LEU A 150 -7.97 7.26 0.85
CA LEU A 150 -7.07 7.56 -0.26
C LEU A 150 -7.04 6.36 -1.21
N SER A 151 -7.46 6.56 -2.46
CA SER A 151 -7.37 5.52 -3.49
C SER A 151 -6.22 5.79 -4.43
N ALA A 152 -5.26 4.84 -4.52
CA ALA A 152 -4.18 4.95 -5.48
C ALA A 152 -4.70 5.09 -6.92
N GLY A 153 -5.75 4.34 -7.27
CA GLY A 153 -6.37 4.43 -8.59
C GLY A 153 -7.04 5.78 -8.88
N ASP A 154 -7.54 6.49 -7.87
CA ASP A 154 -8.10 7.84 -8.07
C ASP A 154 -7.00 8.90 -8.17
N LEU A 155 -5.94 8.78 -7.36
CA LEU A 155 -4.77 9.65 -7.46
C LEU A 155 -4.10 9.53 -8.84
N ILE A 156 -3.99 8.30 -9.38
CA ILE A 156 -3.51 8.10 -10.75
C ILE A 156 -4.46 8.78 -11.75
N ARG A 157 -5.77 8.56 -11.62
CA ARG A 157 -6.77 9.13 -12.55
C ARG A 157 -6.81 10.65 -12.54
N GLU A 158 -6.57 11.28 -11.39
CA GLU A 158 -6.43 12.74 -11.28
C GLU A 158 -5.25 13.24 -12.13
N VAL A 159 -4.11 12.54 -12.10
CA VAL A 159 -2.96 12.87 -12.93
C VAL A 159 -3.24 12.65 -14.43
N THR A 160 -4.01 11.62 -14.80
CA THR A 160 -4.33 11.35 -16.22
C THR A 160 -5.26 12.40 -16.86
N GLN A 161 -5.93 13.23 -16.06
CA GLN A 161 -6.80 14.30 -16.59
C GLN A 161 -6.00 15.35 -17.37
N ASP A 162 -4.73 15.56 -17.03
CA ASP A 162 -3.84 16.49 -17.75
C ASP A 162 -2.96 15.76 -18.76
N SER A 163 -3.54 15.50 -19.94
CA SER A 163 -2.85 14.88 -21.08
C SER A 163 -1.75 15.74 -21.70
N SER A 164 -1.60 17.00 -21.29
CA SER A 164 -0.49 17.86 -21.74
C SER A 164 0.84 17.46 -21.09
N THR A 165 0.79 16.77 -19.94
CA THR A 165 1.97 16.35 -19.20
C THR A 165 2.50 14.98 -19.67
N GLU A 166 3.81 14.77 -19.58
CA GLU A 166 4.43 13.47 -19.85
C GLU A 166 3.92 12.40 -18.87
N LYS A 167 3.83 12.74 -17.58
CA LYS A 167 3.30 11.84 -16.54
C LYS A 167 1.84 11.45 -16.78
N GLY A 168 0.98 12.41 -17.14
CA GLY A 168 -0.44 12.15 -17.45
C GLY A 168 -0.60 11.16 -18.60
N ARG A 169 0.17 11.35 -19.69
CA ARG A 169 0.18 10.41 -20.83
C ARG A 169 0.69 9.03 -20.46
N TYR A 170 1.82 8.95 -19.75
CA TYR A 170 2.38 7.68 -19.27
C TYR A 170 1.41 6.90 -18.37
N PHE A 171 0.77 7.57 -17.41
CA PHE A 171 -0.18 6.92 -16.50
C PHE A 171 -1.43 6.44 -17.24
N ASN A 172 -1.92 7.24 -18.20
CA ASN A 172 -3.09 6.88 -18.99
C ASN A 172 -2.82 5.62 -19.83
N GLU A 173 -1.66 5.56 -20.50
CA GLU A 173 -1.24 4.38 -21.26
C GLU A 173 -1.14 3.15 -20.36
N ALA A 174 -0.41 3.25 -19.23
CA ALA A 174 -0.24 2.13 -18.31
C ALA A 174 -1.58 1.61 -17.77
N MET A 175 -2.50 2.50 -17.40
CA MET A 175 -3.85 2.14 -16.92
C MET A 175 -4.67 1.44 -18.00
N SER A 176 -4.65 1.94 -19.24
CA SER A 176 -5.38 1.33 -20.37
C SER A 176 -4.89 -0.09 -20.70
N GLN A 177 -3.60 -0.36 -20.45
CA GLN A 177 -2.98 -1.67 -20.69
C GLN A 177 -3.05 -2.60 -19.47
N GLY A 178 -3.63 -2.16 -18.35
CA GLY A 178 -3.66 -2.92 -17.09
C GLY A 178 -2.29 -3.06 -16.41
N LYS A 179 -1.30 -2.26 -16.82
CA LYS A 179 0.06 -2.25 -16.24
C LYS A 179 0.08 -1.49 -14.92
N LEU A 180 1.01 -1.85 -14.04
CA LEU A 180 1.24 -1.11 -12.80
C LEU A 180 2.10 0.13 -13.06
N ILE A 181 1.73 1.22 -12.39
CA ILE A 181 2.57 2.42 -12.28
C ILE A 181 3.75 2.12 -11.35
N SER A 182 4.87 2.80 -11.57
CA SER A 182 6.08 2.67 -10.75
C SER A 182 5.80 2.91 -9.26
N THR A 183 6.50 2.18 -8.39
CA THR A 183 6.34 2.32 -6.93
C THR A 183 6.67 3.74 -6.47
N GLU A 184 7.72 4.35 -7.03
CA GLU A 184 8.14 5.71 -6.68
C GLU A 184 7.06 6.75 -6.98
N ASP A 185 6.44 6.68 -8.17
CA ASP A 185 5.37 7.61 -8.54
C ASP A 185 4.15 7.46 -7.63
N ILE A 186 3.71 6.23 -7.35
CA ILE A 186 2.55 5.99 -6.48
C ILE A 186 2.82 6.40 -5.04
N LEU A 187 4.01 6.13 -4.53
CA LEU A 187 4.40 6.59 -3.19
C LEU A 187 4.45 8.12 -3.13
N GLY A 188 4.94 8.79 -4.18
CA GLY A 188 4.90 10.25 -4.28
C GLY A 188 3.49 10.80 -4.16
N LEU A 189 2.55 10.27 -4.97
CA LEU A 189 1.14 10.66 -4.92
C LEU A 189 0.50 10.41 -3.55
N LEU A 190 0.77 9.26 -2.94
CA LEU A 190 0.25 8.92 -1.62
C LEU A 190 0.81 9.84 -0.53
N LYS A 191 2.12 10.15 -0.55
CA LYS A 191 2.75 11.07 0.40
C LYS A 191 2.10 12.45 0.35
N ASP A 192 1.91 13.01 -0.85
CA ASP A 192 1.26 14.31 -1.05
C ASP A 192 -0.19 14.30 -0.54
N ALA A 193 -0.96 13.25 -0.88
CA ALA A 193 -2.35 13.11 -0.46
C ALA A 193 -2.50 12.93 1.06
N ILE A 194 -1.60 12.16 1.69
CA ILE A 194 -1.54 12.00 3.13
C ILE A 194 -1.26 13.34 3.80
N TYR A 195 -0.21 14.04 3.35
CA TYR A 195 0.21 15.32 3.91
C TYR A 195 -0.93 16.35 3.88
N LYS A 196 -1.64 16.45 2.74
CA LYS A 196 -2.78 17.37 2.57
C LYS A 196 -3.91 17.11 3.56
N ASN A 197 -4.11 15.87 3.99
CA ASN A 197 -5.26 15.45 4.81
C ASN A 197 -4.92 15.17 6.27
N ALA A 198 -3.65 15.08 6.64
CA ALA A 198 -3.27 14.51 7.92
C ALA A 198 -3.74 15.30 9.14
N ASN A 199 -3.86 16.63 9.06
CA ASN A 199 -4.36 17.42 10.19
C ASN A 199 -5.84 17.18 10.53
N LYS A 200 -6.62 16.61 9.62
CA LYS A 200 -8.06 16.37 9.79
C LYS A 200 -8.42 14.90 9.95
N ALA A 201 -7.55 14.00 9.48
CA ALA A 201 -7.80 12.58 9.47
C ALA A 201 -7.74 11.96 10.87
N SER A 202 -8.76 11.17 11.25
CA SER A 202 -8.69 10.30 12.43
C SER A 202 -7.91 9.00 12.17
N GLY A 203 -7.59 8.72 10.91
CA GLY A 203 -6.94 7.52 10.40
C GLY A 203 -6.95 7.51 8.86
N PHE A 204 -6.22 6.60 8.24
CA PHE A 204 -6.11 6.51 6.78
C PHE A 204 -6.47 5.12 6.26
N LEU A 205 -7.34 5.09 5.26
CA LEU A 205 -7.65 3.91 4.47
C LEU A 205 -6.93 4.03 3.12
N ILE A 206 -5.88 3.25 2.92
CA ILE A 206 -5.12 3.23 1.66
C ILE A 206 -5.66 2.12 0.77
N ASN A 207 -6.46 2.50 -0.23
CA ASN A 207 -7.23 1.58 -1.08
C ASN A 207 -6.55 1.36 -2.44
N GLY A 208 -6.39 0.09 -2.81
CA GLY A 208 -5.78 -0.29 -4.08
C GLY A 208 -4.25 -0.19 -4.09
N PHE A 209 -3.67 -0.13 -2.89
CA PHE A 209 -2.24 -0.17 -2.60
C PHE A 209 -2.05 -0.87 -1.22
N PRO A 210 -0.97 -1.63 -1.00
CA PRO A 210 0.03 -2.01 -2.00
C PRO A 210 -0.53 -3.04 -3.00
N ARG A 211 0.08 -3.11 -4.18
CA ARG A 211 -0.21 -4.14 -5.21
C ARG A 211 0.92 -5.16 -5.37
N ARG A 212 2.06 -4.93 -4.73
CA ARG A 212 3.19 -5.87 -4.56
C ARG A 212 3.75 -5.76 -3.15
N VAL A 213 4.46 -6.78 -2.67
CA VAL A 213 5.02 -6.79 -1.31
C VAL A 213 6.01 -5.64 -1.11
N GLU A 214 6.85 -5.37 -2.10
CA GLU A 214 7.89 -4.34 -2.06
C GLU A 214 7.30 -2.94 -1.89
N GLN A 215 6.11 -2.69 -2.46
CA GLN A 215 5.40 -1.43 -2.29
C GLN A 215 5.00 -1.20 -0.84
N GLY A 216 4.51 -2.25 -0.15
CA GLY A 216 4.16 -2.18 1.26
C GLY A 216 5.39 -1.93 2.12
N ILE A 217 6.48 -2.65 1.86
CA ILE A 217 7.77 -2.47 2.56
C ILE A 217 8.26 -1.03 2.43
N GLN A 218 8.30 -0.50 1.20
CA GLN A 218 8.80 0.85 0.94
C GLN A 218 7.88 1.92 1.56
N PHE A 219 6.55 1.71 1.54
CA PHE A 219 5.63 2.59 2.25
C PHE A 219 5.91 2.63 3.76
N GLU A 220 6.13 1.47 4.38
CA GLU A 220 6.38 1.40 5.83
C GLU A 220 7.72 2.04 6.23
N GLN A 221 8.71 1.99 5.35
CA GLN A 221 10.00 2.65 5.53
C GLN A 221 9.88 4.18 5.41
N ASP A 222 9.20 4.65 4.37
CA ASP A 222 9.20 6.05 3.96
C ASP A 222 8.07 6.90 4.57
N VAL A 223 6.95 6.26 4.92
CA VAL A 223 5.70 6.96 5.24
C VAL A 223 5.26 6.61 6.66
N ALA A 224 4.73 5.41 6.88
CA ALA A 224 4.27 4.95 8.18
C ALA A 224 4.04 3.43 8.16
N ARG A 225 4.21 2.78 9.33
CA ARG A 225 3.87 1.37 9.49
C ARG A 225 2.39 1.14 9.21
N CYS A 226 2.09 0.06 8.50
CA CYS A 226 0.73 -0.43 8.35
C CYS A 226 0.30 -1.12 9.66
N ASP A 227 -0.85 -0.72 10.19
CA ASP A 227 -1.45 -1.37 11.36
C ASP A 227 -2.17 -2.65 10.94
N PHE A 228 -3.00 -2.57 9.89
CA PHE A 228 -3.81 -3.70 9.40
C PHE A 228 -3.98 -3.68 7.88
N LEU A 229 -4.01 -4.88 7.29
CA LEU A 229 -4.47 -5.11 5.93
C LEU A 229 -5.86 -5.75 5.99
N ILE A 230 -6.89 -5.01 5.57
CA ILE A 230 -8.22 -5.58 5.36
C ILE A 230 -8.29 -6.11 3.94
N TYR A 231 -8.47 -7.41 3.79
CA TYR A 231 -8.60 -8.09 2.51
C TYR A 231 -10.06 -8.49 2.26
N PHE A 232 -10.60 -8.02 1.15
CA PHE A 232 -11.94 -8.38 0.68
C PHE A 232 -11.84 -9.56 -0.28
N ASP A 233 -12.21 -10.71 0.24
CA ASP A 233 -12.20 -11.97 -0.48
C ASP A 233 -13.51 -12.12 -1.26
N VAL A 234 -13.39 -12.46 -2.54
CA VAL A 234 -14.50 -12.56 -3.49
C VAL A 234 -14.07 -13.48 -4.62
N SER A 235 -15.02 -14.23 -5.17
CA SER A 235 -14.73 -15.10 -6.30
C SER A 235 -14.49 -14.32 -7.60
N ASP A 236 -13.74 -14.91 -8.52
CA ASP A 236 -13.43 -14.29 -9.82
C ASP A 236 -14.68 -14.08 -10.67
N GLU A 237 -15.67 -14.97 -10.54
CA GLU A 237 -16.97 -14.86 -11.22
C GLU A 237 -17.71 -13.59 -10.77
N ILE A 238 -17.80 -13.36 -9.46
CA ILE A 238 -18.47 -12.18 -8.92
C ILE A 238 -17.67 -10.91 -9.23
N MET A 239 -16.34 -10.96 -9.19
CA MET A 239 -15.50 -9.83 -9.60
C MET A 239 -15.76 -9.45 -11.06
N THR A 240 -15.78 -10.43 -11.96
CA THR A 240 -16.03 -10.23 -13.39
C THR A 240 -17.42 -9.64 -13.62
N GLU A 241 -18.46 -10.24 -13.03
CA GLU A 241 -19.84 -9.75 -13.14
C GLU A 241 -19.95 -8.27 -12.70
N ARG A 242 -19.37 -7.94 -11.54
CA ARG A 242 -19.39 -6.56 -11.00
C ARG A 242 -18.60 -5.58 -11.87
N LEU A 243 -17.53 -6.02 -12.52
CA LEU A 243 -16.72 -5.16 -13.39
C LEU A 243 -17.42 -4.89 -14.72
N VAL A 244 -18.01 -5.91 -15.35
CA VAL A 244 -18.79 -5.76 -16.59
C VAL A 244 -19.95 -4.78 -16.36
N LYS A 245 -20.74 -4.98 -15.30
CA LYS A 245 -21.84 -4.07 -14.93
C LYS A 245 -21.38 -2.65 -14.66
N ARG A 246 -20.16 -2.46 -14.13
CA ARG A 246 -19.58 -1.13 -13.93
C ARG A 246 -19.09 -0.51 -15.24
N GLY A 247 -18.57 -1.31 -16.17
CA GLY A 247 -18.19 -0.85 -17.51
C GLY A 247 -19.37 -0.27 -18.29
N GLU A 248 -20.58 -0.78 -18.09
CA GLU A 248 -21.82 -0.25 -18.70
C GLU A 248 -22.19 1.16 -18.21
N THR A 249 -21.75 1.54 -17.00
CA THR A 249 -22.24 2.73 -16.30
C THR A 249 -21.14 3.75 -15.96
N SER A 250 -19.88 3.43 -16.20
CA SER A 250 -18.75 4.28 -15.78
C SER A 250 -17.85 4.68 -16.94
N ASP A 251 -17.34 5.91 -16.91
CA ASP A 251 -16.35 6.44 -17.87
C ASP A 251 -14.93 5.86 -17.66
N ARG A 252 -14.83 4.66 -17.09
CA ARG A 252 -13.54 4.01 -16.80
C ARG A 252 -13.07 3.23 -18.00
N ILE A 253 -12.08 3.79 -18.69
CA ILE A 253 -11.39 3.14 -19.81
C ILE A 253 -10.79 1.78 -19.45
N ASP A 254 -10.48 1.55 -18.17
CA ASP A 254 -9.87 0.33 -17.61
C ASP A 254 -10.87 -0.79 -17.25
N ASP A 255 -12.16 -0.62 -17.56
CA ASP A 255 -13.23 -1.60 -17.28
C ASP A 255 -13.76 -2.32 -18.54
N ASN A 256 -13.02 -2.30 -19.66
CA ASN A 256 -13.32 -3.14 -20.83
C ASN A 256 -12.95 -4.62 -20.58
N GLU A 257 -13.54 -5.55 -21.33
CA GLU A 257 -13.40 -7.00 -21.10
C GLU A 257 -11.94 -7.49 -21.08
N GLU A 258 -11.12 -7.04 -22.03
CA GLU A 258 -9.69 -7.40 -22.09
C GLU A 258 -8.91 -6.86 -20.87
N ALA A 259 -9.18 -5.61 -20.47
CA ALA A 259 -8.56 -5.00 -19.31
C ALA A 259 -9.00 -5.67 -18.00
N VAL A 260 -10.25 -6.12 -17.90
CA VAL A 260 -10.77 -6.85 -16.73
C VAL A 260 -10.00 -8.16 -16.53
N GLN A 261 -9.84 -8.96 -17.59
CA GLN A 261 -9.10 -10.22 -17.51
C GLN A 261 -7.65 -10.00 -17.10
N LYS A 262 -6.96 -9.03 -17.72
CA LYS A 262 -5.58 -8.66 -17.35
C LYS A 262 -5.48 -8.27 -15.87
N ARG A 263 -6.44 -7.49 -15.37
CA ARG A 263 -6.45 -7.03 -13.97
C ARG A 263 -6.67 -8.16 -12.96
N LEU A 264 -7.48 -9.17 -13.31
CA LEU A 264 -7.63 -10.38 -12.49
C LEU A 264 -6.31 -11.16 -12.45
N VAL A 265 -5.70 -11.42 -13.61
CA VAL A 265 -4.41 -12.11 -13.70
C VAL A 265 -3.33 -11.39 -12.88
N THR A 266 -3.17 -10.07 -13.06
CA THR A 266 -2.22 -9.27 -12.29
C THR A 266 -2.52 -9.31 -10.79
N PHE A 267 -3.79 -9.29 -10.39
CA PHE A 267 -4.16 -9.38 -8.98
C PHE A 267 -3.69 -10.69 -8.34
N HIS A 268 -3.96 -11.84 -8.96
CA HIS A 268 -3.54 -13.14 -8.41
C HIS A 268 -2.02 -13.31 -8.41
N GLN A 269 -1.34 -12.86 -9.47
CA GLN A 269 0.10 -13.04 -9.62
C GLN A 269 0.91 -12.09 -8.72
N GLU A 270 0.50 -10.83 -8.65
CA GLU A 270 1.33 -9.77 -8.04
C GLU A 270 0.78 -9.27 -6.71
N THR A 271 -0.54 -9.18 -6.57
CA THR A 271 -1.17 -8.57 -5.38
C THR A 271 -1.50 -9.58 -4.28
N GLN A 272 -1.98 -10.77 -4.63
CA GLN A 272 -2.33 -11.81 -3.66
C GLN A 272 -1.16 -12.26 -2.75
N PRO A 273 0.13 -12.27 -3.18
CA PRO A 273 1.27 -12.54 -2.29
C PRO A 273 1.37 -11.61 -1.08
N ILE A 274 0.81 -10.39 -1.14
CA ILE A 274 0.77 -9.44 -0.02
C ILE A 274 0.05 -10.04 1.20
N LEU A 275 -0.96 -10.90 0.97
CA LEU A 275 -1.69 -11.57 2.04
C LEU A 275 -0.77 -12.45 2.89
N GLY A 276 0.14 -13.18 2.25
CA GLY A 276 1.13 -13.99 2.96
C GLY A 276 2.11 -13.15 3.77
N TYR A 277 2.53 -12.00 3.25
CA TYR A 277 3.45 -11.09 3.93
C TYR A 277 2.84 -10.47 5.18
N TYR A 278 1.63 -9.90 5.09
CA TYR A 278 0.95 -9.29 6.24
C TYR A 278 0.30 -10.32 7.18
N GLY A 279 -0.10 -11.48 6.66
CA GLY A 279 -0.63 -12.59 7.45
C GLY A 279 0.40 -13.15 8.44
N LYS A 280 1.65 -13.34 8.01
CA LYS A 280 2.76 -13.75 8.90
C LYS A 280 3.05 -12.76 10.04
N GLN A 281 2.65 -11.51 9.88
CA GLN A 281 2.80 -10.46 10.90
C GLN A 281 1.58 -10.33 11.82
N GLY A 282 0.52 -11.12 11.59
CA GLY A 282 -0.74 -11.01 12.35
C GLY A 282 -1.55 -9.75 12.03
N LYS A 283 -1.29 -9.10 10.89
CA LYS A 283 -1.94 -7.84 10.49
C LYS A 283 -3.08 -8.03 9.47
N LEU A 284 -3.27 -9.23 8.96
CA LEU A 284 -4.27 -9.53 7.93
C LEU A 284 -5.65 -9.78 8.56
N ILE A 285 -6.66 -9.08 8.06
CA ILE A 285 -8.09 -9.29 8.35
C ILE A 285 -8.77 -9.66 7.04
N THR A 286 -9.32 -10.86 6.94
CA THR A 286 -10.02 -11.32 5.74
C THR A 286 -11.53 -11.23 5.94
N ILE A 287 -12.23 -10.59 5.00
CA ILE A 287 -13.68 -10.43 4.99
C ILE A 287 -14.25 -11.06 3.72
N ASP A 288 -15.23 -11.95 3.87
CA ASP A 288 -16.01 -12.49 2.76
C ASP A 288 -16.95 -11.41 2.17
N THR A 289 -16.77 -11.13 0.89
CA THR A 289 -17.51 -10.11 0.14
C THR A 289 -18.36 -10.65 -1.00
N ASN A 290 -18.69 -11.96 -0.96
CA ASN A 290 -19.61 -12.62 -1.89
C ASN A 290 -21.11 -12.33 -1.61
N ARG A 291 -21.41 -11.38 -0.71
CA ARG A 291 -22.76 -11.05 -0.22
C ARG A 291 -23.10 -9.56 -0.32
N LYS A 292 -24.19 -9.12 0.31
CA LYS A 292 -24.69 -7.74 0.21
C LYS A 292 -23.77 -6.72 0.93
N PRO A 293 -23.67 -5.47 0.43
CA PRO A 293 -22.77 -4.47 1.00
C PRO A 293 -22.97 -4.15 2.48
N ASP A 294 -24.22 -4.20 2.99
CA ASP A 294 -24.51 -3.90 4.39
C ASP A 294 -24.05 -5.02 5.33
N GLU A 295 -24.30 -6.28 4.96
CA GLU A 295 -23.81 -7.45 5.69
C GLU A 295 -22.28 -7.50 5.74
N ILE A 296 -21.62 -7.17 4.62
CA ILE A 296 -20.15 -7.03 4.57
C ILE A 296 -19.68 -5.96 5.57
N PHE A 297 -20.40 -4.84 5.66
CA PHE A 297 -19.99 -3.74 6.53
C PHE A 297 -20.17 -4.06 8.01
N GLU A 298 -21.09 -4.95 8.37
CA GLU A 298 -21.25 -5.45 9.73
C GLU A 298 -19.98 -6.18 10.19
N ASP A 299 -19.43 -7.07 9.34
CA ASP A 299 -18.17 -7.77 9.65
C ASP A 299 -16.98 -6.81 9.69
N VAL A 300 -16.86 -5.90 8.72
CA VAL A 300 -15.83 -4.85 8.73
C VAL A 300 -15.91 -4.06 10.03
N SER A 301 -17.13 -3.71 10.46
CA SER A 301 -17.36 -2.97 11.68
C SER A 301 -16.99 -3.76 12.93
N TYR A 302 -17.29 -5.06 12.93
CA TYR A 302 -16.96 -5.97 14.03
C TYR A 302 -15.45 -6.10 14.19
N GLU A 303 -14.72 -6.34 13.09
CA GLU A 303 -13.26 -6.46 13.13
C GLU A 303 -12.59 -5.14 13.50
N LEU A 304 -13.00 -4.01 12.92
CA LEU A 304 -12.48 -2.70 13.30
C LEU A 304 -12.83 -2.34 14.75
N GLY A 305 -13.97 -2.79 15.28
CA GLY A 305 -14.37 -2.55 16.66
C GLY A 305 -13.44 -3.20 17.70
N LYS A 306 -12.71 -4.25 17.34
CA LYS A 306 -11.70 -4.90 18.21
C LYS A 306 -10.41 -4.09 18.32
N ILE A 307 -10.17 -3.21 17.35
CA ILE A 307 -8.87 -2.58 17.09
C ILE A 307 -8.93 -1.08 17.35
N VAL A 308 -9.92 -0.42 16.75
CA VAL A 308 -10.12 1.01 16.86
C VAL A 308 -10.81 1.27 18.19
N LYS A 309 -10.10 1.91 19.13
CA LYS A 309 -10.73 2.44 20.35
C LYS A 309 -11.89 3.32 19.89
N GLN A 310 -13.12 2.90 20.18
CA GLN A 310 -14.31 3.64 19.76
C GLN A 310 -14.17 5.09 20.22
N GLN A 311 -14.02 6.02 19.28
CA GLN A 311 -14.43 7.38 19.57
C GLN A 311 -15.95 7.31 19.75
N PRO A 312 -16.50 7.89 20.82
CA PRO A 312 -17.94 7.89 21.02
C PRO A 312 -18.58 8.43 19.75
N VAL A 313 -19.44 7.63 19.12
CA VAL A 313 -20.19 8.03 17.94
C VAL A 313 -20.91 9.33 18.31
N VAL A 314 -20.47 10.46 17.77
CA VAL A 314 -21.19 11.74 17.92
C VAL A 314 -22.42 11.63 17.03
N ARG A 315 -23.44 10.95 17.53
CA ARG A 315 -24.79 11.09 16.98
C ARG A 315 -25.20 12.55 17.23
N PRO A 316 -25.93 13.20 16.31
CA PRO A 316 -26.56 14.47 16.60
C PRO A 316 -27.26 14.34 17.95
N ARG A 317 -26.89 15.19 18.91
CA ARG A 317 -27.44 15.13 20.26
C ARG A 317 -28.94 15.40 20.13
N ASP A 318 -29.75 14.37 20.28
CA ASP A 318 -31.19 14.54 20.37
C ASP A 318 -31.48 15.36 21.65
N PRO A 319 -32.01 16.58 21.54
CA PRO A 319 -32.32 17.41 22.70
C PRO A 319 -33.26 16.71 23.68
N ALA A 320 -34.05 15.73 23.23
CA ALA A 320 -34.91 14.93 24.10
C ALA A 320 -34.12 14.05 25.09
N LEU A 321 -32.91 13.61 24.73
CA LEU A 321 -32.04 12.79 25.59
C LEU A 321 -31.43 13.57 26.75
N ASP A 322 -31.47 14.91 26.73
CA ASP A 322 -31.04 15.72 27.88
C ASP A 322 -31.90 15.47 29.12
N LYS A 323 -33.16 15.04 28.94
CA LYS A 323 -34.04 14.61 30.03
C LYS A 323 -33.54 13.35 30.75
N LEU A 324 -32.62 12.59 30.13
CA LEU A 324 -32.09 11.34 30.67
C LEU A 324 -30.70 11.50 31.33
N LYS A 325 -30.04 12.65 31.21
CA LYS A 325 -28.63 12.85 31.62
C LYS A 325 -28.29 12.44 33.06
N ASN A 326 -29.26 12.53 33.98
CA ASN A 326 -29.08 12.20 35.39
C ASN A 326 -29.98 11.02 35.84
N LYS A 327 -30.52 10.26 34.89
CA LYS A 327 -31.38 9.11 35.17
C LYS A 327 -30.56 7.83 35.10
N LYS A 328 -30.78 6.92 36.05
CA LYS A 328 -30.19 5.58 36.00
C LYS A 328 -31.02 4.73 35.05
N ILE A 329 -30.36 4.17 34.03
CA ILE A 329 -30.96 3.26 33.06
C ILE A 329 -30.48 1.85 33.38
N ILE A 330 -31.42 0.92 33.54
CA ILE A 330 -31.13 -0.48 33.86
C ILE A 330 -31.68 -1.35 32.73
N PHE A 331 -30.82 -2.17 32.13
CA PHE A 331 -31.22 -3.18 31.15
C PHE A 331 -31.46 -4.51 31.85
N VAL A 332 -32.66 -5.06 31.71
CA VAL A 332 -33.03 -6.38 32.25
C VAL A 332 -33.09 -7.37 31.09
N VAL A 333 -32.13 -8.30 31.05
CA VAL A 333 -31.93 -9.26 29.95
C VAL A 333 -32.03 -10.70 30.45
N GLY A 334 -32.36 -11.64 29.55
CA GLY A 334 -32.61 -13.05 29.88
C GLY A 334 -33.44 -13.78 28.82
N GLY A 335 -33.39 -15.11 28.80
CA GLY A 335 -34.12 -15.94 27.82
C GLY A 335 -35.65 -15.84 27.93
N PRO A 336 -36.42 -16.33 26.94
CA PRO A 336 -37.88 -16.41 27.02
C PRO A 336 -38.32 -17.16 28.29
N GLY A 337 -39.34 -16.66 28.99
CA GLY A 337 -39.85 -17.26 30.22
C GLY A 337 -39.00 -17.05 31.49
N SER A 338 -37.85 -16.37 31.42
CA SER A 338 -36.95 -16.18 32.59
C SER A 338 -37.46 -15.20 33.66
N GLY A 339 -38.72 -14.74 33.57
CA GLY A 339 -39.32 -13.84 34.55
C GLY A 339 -38.90 -12.36 34.45
N LYS A 340 -38.30 -11.92 33.34
CA LYS A 340 -37.85 -10.51 33.15
C LYS A 340 -38.96 -9.50 33.46
N GLY A 341 -40.14 -9.67 32.86
CA GLY A 341 -41.28 -8.77 33.05
C GLY A 341 -41.72 -8.69 34.52
N THR A 342 -41.87 -9.85 35.16
CA THR A 342 -42.23 -9.94 36.60
C THR A 342 -41.20 -9.25 37.49
N GLN A 343 -39.90 -9.36 37.19
CA GLN A 343 -38.87 -8.66 37.97
C GLN A 343 -38.84 -7.15 37.67
N CYS A 344 -39.06 -6.74 36.42
CA CYS A 344 -39.22 -5.33 36.05
C CYS A 344 -40.38 -4.69 36.83
N GLU A 345 -41.54 -5.35 36.91
CA GLU A 345 -42.68 -4.86 37.70
C GLU A 345 -42.33 -4.67 39.18
N ARG A 346 -41.62 -5.62 39.78
CA ARG A 346 -41.14 -5.49 41.18
C ARG A 346 -40.14 -4.35 41.35
N ILE A 347 -39.25 -4.15 40.38
CA ILE A 347 -38.28 -3.04 40.40
C ILE A 347 -39.00 -1.70 40.30
N VAL A 348 -40.01 -1.59 39.42
CA VAL A 348 -40.87 -0.41 39.31
C VAL A 348 -41.55 -0.10 40.64
N GLN A 349 -42.23 -1.09 41.24
CA GLN A 349 -42.95 -0.92 42.50
C GLN A 349 -42.02 -0.55 43.66
N ARG A 350 -40.85 -1.20 43.75
CA ARG A 350 -39.95 -1.04 44.90
C ARG A 350 -39.07 0.20 44.82
N TYR A 351 -38.68 0.61 43.62
CA TYR A 351 -37.67 1.64 43.42
C TYR A 351 -38.14 2.81 42.55
N GLY A 352 -39.39 2.82 42.09
CA GLY A 352 -39.98 3.94 41.34
C GLY A 352 -39.41 4.15 39.95
N TYR A 353 -38.88 3.09 39.32
CA TYR A 353 -38.40 3.14 37.93
C TYR A 353 -39.58 3.15 36.95
N THR A 354 -39.34 3.57 35.70
CA THR A 354 -40.29 3.40 34.59
C THR A 354 -39.90 2.15 33.80
N HIS A 355 -40.81 1.20 33.66
CA HIS A 355 -40.58 0.01 32.84
C HIS A 355 -40.98 0.29 31.38
N LEU A 356 -40.04 0.05 30.47
CA LEU A 356 -40.25 0.08 29.03
C LEU A 356 -40.02 -1.33 28.50
N SER A 357 -41.09 -1.96 28.00
CA SER A 357 -41.00 -3.29 27.37
C SER A 357 -41.01 -3.16 25.85
N THR A 358 -40.28 -4.04 25.17
CA THR A 358 -40.26 -4.14 23.70
C THR A 358 -40.97 -5.40 23.18
N GLY A 359 -41.54 -6.21 24.08
CA GLY A 359 -42.14 -7.51 23.79
C GLY A 359 -41.99 -8.46 24.96
#